data_AF-A0A820FKC0-F1
#
_entry.id   AF-A0A820FKC0-F1
#
_cell.length_a   1.000
_cell.length_b   1.000
_cell.length_c   1.000
_cell.angle_alpha   90.00
_cell.angle_beta   90.00
_cell.angle_gamma   90.00
#
_symmetry.space_group_name_H-M   'P 1'
#
loop_
_entity.id
_entity.type
_entity.pdbx_description
1 polymer ?
#
loop_
_entity_poly.entity_id
_entity_poly.type
_entity_poly.pdbx_seq_one_letter_code
_entity_poly.pdbx_strand_id
1 'polypeptide(L)'
;VKQYVSNSTTILVSHDAAHDGHTVYKDLLNYAEFVSVNSYLVVQDTKLDRLKHPLNGPLAAVRRFIQYQSEMKDRLNYTYKVDRSAEIFYYSQHAHGWLKRIK
;
A
#
# COMPACT_ATOMS: atom_id res chain seq x y z
N VAL A 1 -16.36 2.89 -5.68
CA VAL A 1 -15.87 2.39 -4.37
C VAL A 1 -16.53 3.09 -3.20
N LYS A 2 -16.43 4.42 -3.04
CA LYS A 2 -17.03 5.21 -1.93
C LYS A 2 -18.46 4.78 -1.53
N GLN A 3 -19.38 4.67 -2.50
CA GLN A 3 -20.78 4.28 -2.25
C GLN A 3 -20.97 2.87 -1.70
N TYR A 4 -20.03 1.95 -1.95
CA TYR A 4 -20.12 0.55 -1.51
C TYR A 4 -19.45 0.31 -0.16
N VAL A 5 -18.68 1.27 0.34
CA VAL A 5 -17.91 1.13 1.58
C VAL A 5 -18.36 2.09 2.67
N SER A 6 -19.31 3.00 2.39
CA SER A 6 -19.75 4.05 3.32
C SER A 6 -20.37 3.54 4.61
N ASN A 7 -20.92 2.32 4.61
CA ASN A 7 -21.53 1.68 5.79
C ASN A 7 -20.61 0.65 6.45
N SER A 8 -19.40 0.46 5.94
CA SER A 8 -18.44 -0.51 6.47
C SER A 8 -17.61 0.09 7.59
N THR A 9 -17.50 -0.62 8.71
CA THR A 9 -16.65 -0.20 9.84
C THR A 9 -15.17 -0.51 9.60
N THR A 10 -14.90 -1.61 8.89
CA THR A 10 -13.54 -2.09 8.60
C THR A 10 -13.38 -2.31 7.10
N ILE A 11 -12.46 -1.57 6.50
CA ILE A 11 -12.12 -1.66 5.08
C ILE A 11 -10.65 -2.02 4.94
N LEU A 12 -10.37 -3.12 4.25
CA LEU A 12 -9.04 -3.54 3.82
C LEU A 12 -9.00 -3.50 2.29
N VAL A 13 -7.87 -3.10 1.72
CA VAL A 13 -7.63 -3.17 0.28
C VAL A 13 -6.48 -4.12 0.01
N SER A 14 -6.72 -5.15 -0.81
CA SER A 14 -5.66 -5.97 -1.41
C SER A 14 -5.48 -5.51 -2.86
N HIS A 15 -4.30 -4.99 -3.17
CA HIS A 15 -3.93 -4.46 -4.48
C HIS A 15 -3.07 -5.47 -5.23
N ASP A 16 -3.65 -6.05 -6.28
CA ASP A 16 -3.06 -7.08 -7.14
C ASP A 16 -3.34 -6.77 -8.61
N ALA A 17 -3.01 -5.55 -9.04
CA ALA A 17 -3.33 -5.06 -10.37
C ALA A 17 -2.07 -5.05 -11.26
N ALA A 18 -1.69 -3.88 -11.79
CA ALA A 18 -0.49 -3.76 -12.61
C ALA A 18 0.78 -4.00 -11.79
N HIS A 19 1.81 -4.59 -12.42
CA HIS A 19 3.13 -4.79 -11.80
C HIS A 19 4.14 -3.69 -12.17
N ASP A 20 3.66 -2.54 -12.66
CA ASP A 20 4.49 -1.36 -12.89
C ASP A 20 4.32 -0.35 -11.76
N GLY A 21 5.43 0.24 -11.31
CA GLY A 21 5.45 1.08 -10.12
C GLY A 21 4.69 2.40 -10.26
N HIS A 22 4.48 2.89 -11.49
CA HIS A 22 3.75 4.15 -11.71
C HIS A 22 2.25 3.97 -11.54
N THR A 23 1.68 2.92 -12.15
CA THR A 23 0.27 2.58 -12.00
C THR A 23 -0.03 2.20 -10.55
N VAL A 24 0.79 1.34 -9.95
CA VAL A 24 0.63 0.97 -8.52
C VAL A 24 0.64 2.22 -7.66
N TYR A 25 1.59 3.14 -7.83
CA TYR A 25 1.65 4.36 -7.02
C TYR A 25 0.39 5.22 -7.12
N LYS A 26 -0.14 5.43 -8.33
CA LYS A 26 -1.40 6.17 -8.53
C LYS A 26 -2.57 5.49 -7.83
N ASP A 27 -2.64 4.17 -7.93
CA ASP A 27 -3.66 3.39 -7.26
C ASP A 27 -3.57 3.51 -5.73
N LEU A 28 -2.36 3.45 -5.15
CA LEU A 28 -2.17 3.66 -3.71
C LEU A 28 -2.71 5.03 -3.27
N LEU A 29 -2.47 6.09 -4.05
CA LEU A 29 -3.03 7.41 -3.75
C LEU A 29 -4.56 7.42 -3.80
N ASN A 30 -5.15 6.76 -4.80
CA ASN A 30 -6.61 6.71 -4.97
C ASN A 30 -7.29 5.86 -3.89
N TYR A 31 -6.63 4.82 -3.38
CA TYR A 31 -7.23 3.87 -2.43
C TYR A 31 -6.96 4.19 -0.97
N ALA A 32 -5.92 4.97 -0.68
CA ALA A 32 -5.47 5.27 0.68
C ALA A 32 -6.58 5.83 1.60
N GLU A 33 -7.44 6.71 1.07
CA GLU A 33 -8.51 7.29 1.91
C GLU A 33 -9.58 6.27 2.34
N PHE A 34 -9.72 5.15 1.62
CA PHE A 34 -10.77 4.15 1.87
C PHE A 34 -10.45 3.18 2.99
N VAL A 35 -9.18 2.90 3.25
CA VAL A 35 -8.79 1.89 4.23
C VAL A 35 -9.10 2.41 5.63
N SER A 36 -9.75 1.61 6.48
CA SER A 36 -10.02 2.03 7.86
C SER A 36 -8.73 2.14 8.68
N VAL A 37 -8.71 3.00 9.70
CA VAL A 37 -7.62 3.02 10.68
C VAL A 37 -7.48 1.65 11.32
N ASN A 38 -6.24 1.22 11.58
CA ASN A 38 -5.85 -0.14 12.01
C ASN A 38 -6.09 -1.27 11.01
N SER A 39 -6.51 -0.96 9.78
CA SER A 39 -6.61 -1.91 8.68
C SER A 39 -5.44 -1.75 7.70
N TYR A 40 -5.47 -2.49 6.59
CA TYR A 40 -4.35 -2.60 5.65
C TYR A 40 -4.70 -2.18 4.22
N LEU A 41 -3.71 -1.57 3.58
CA LEU A 41 -3.52 -1.53 2.13
C LEU A 41 -2.39 -2.51 1.81
N VAL A 42 -2.72 -3.69 1.30
CA VAL A 42 -1.78 -4.76 1.00
C VAL A 42 -1.40 -4.67 -0.47
N VAL A 43 -0.12 -4.41 -0.76
CA VAL A 43 0.42 -4.35 -2.12
C VAL A 43 1.05 -5.68 -2.46
N GLN A 44 0.51 -6.41 -3.42
CA GLN A 44 1.02 -7.73 -3.82
C GLN A 44 2.34 -7.61 -4.61
N ASP A 45 3.04 -8.74 -4.75
CA ASP A 45 4.17 -8.93 -5.66
C ASP A 45 5.34 -7.93 -5.58
N THR A 46 5.52 -7.25 -4.44
CA THR A 46 6.67 -6.36 -4.19
C THR A 46 8.03 -7.06 -4.30
N LYS A 47 8.07 -8.39 -4.20
CA LYS A 47 9.29 -9.17 -4.45
C LYS A 47 9.76 -9.06 -5.91
N LEU A 48 8.86 -8.82 -6.87
CA LEU A 48 9.21 -8.77 -8.29
C LEU A 48 10.25 -7.69 -8.60
N ASP A 49 10.26 -6.58 -7.86
CA ASP A 49 11.32 -5.56 -7.97
C ASP A 49 12.70 -6.17 -7.73
N ARG A 50 12.86 -7.15 -6.83
CA ARG A 50 14.16 -7.77 -6.55
C ARG A 50 14.66 -8.69 -7.68
N LEU A 51 13.76 -9.07 -8.59
CA LEU A 51 14.04 -10.03 -9.67
C LEU A 51 14.20 -9.36 -11.03
N LYS A 52 13.80 -8.09 -11.18
CA LYS A 52 13.80 -7.37 -12.45
C LYS A 52 14.46 -6.01 -12.33
N HIS A 53 15.31 -5.67 -13.30
CA HIS A 53 15.86 -4.34 -13.47
C HIS A 53 15.22 -3.64 -14.69
N PRO A 54 14.93 -2.33 -14.62
CA PRO A 54 15.11 -1.44 -13.46
C PRO A 54 14.09 -1.70 -12.34
N LEU A 55 14.47 -1.34 -11.09
CA LEU A 55 13.64 -1.48 -9.88
C LEU A 55 12.47 -0.47 -9.90
N ASN A 56 11.47 -0.70 -10.73
CA ASN A 56 10.33 0.20 -10.93
C ASN A 56 8.99 -0.55 -10.89
N GLY A 57 8.85 -1.49 -9.96
CA GLY A 57 7.65 -2.29 -9.78
C GLY A 57 6.87 -1.91 -8.50
N PRO A 58 6.08 -2.83 -7.93
CA PRO A 58 5.25 -2.55 -6.77
C PRO A 58 6.05 -2.08 -5.54
N LEU A 59 7.27 -2.57 -5.31
CA LEU A 59 8.07 -2.13 -4.16
C LEU A 59 8.53 -0.67 -4.30
N ALA A 60 8.92 -0.27 -5.51
CA ALA A 60 9.25 1.12 -5.80
C ALA A 60 8.05 2.05 -5.56
N ALA A 61 6.84 1.61 -5.93
CA ALA A 61 5.60 2.34 -5.68
C ALA A 61 5.33 2.53 -4.18
N VAL A 62 5.48 1.47 -3.38
CA VAL A 62 5.33 1.53 -1.92
C VAL A 62 6.29 2.56 -1.31
N ARG A 63 7.57 2.51 -1.70
CA ARG A 63 8.58 3.46 -1.21
C ARG A 63 8.22 4.89 -1.56
N ARG A 64 7.81 5.14 -2.81
CA ARG A 64 7.36 6.45 -3.29
C ARG A 64 6.14 6.95 -2.52
N PHE A 65 5.17 6.07 -2.24
CA PHE A 65 3.98 6.39 -1.46
C PHE A 65 4.32 6.79 -0.01
N ILE A 66 5.20 6.03 0.66
CA ILE A 66 5.66 6.33 2.02
C ILE A 66 6.45 7.65 2.09
N GLN A 67 7.28 7.92 1.08
CA GLN A 67 7.98 9.19 0.96
C GLN A 67 6.98 10.35 0.79
N TYR A 68 6.07 10.24 -0.18
CA TYR A 68 5.06 11.26 -0.46
C TYR A 68 4.21 11.60 0.77
N GLN A 69 3.74 10.61 1.54
CA GLN A 69 2.95 10.91 2.74
C GLN A 69 3.77 11.65 3.82
N SER A 70 5.08 11.42 3.85
CA SER A 70 5.97 12.05 4.84
C SER A 70 6.16 13.54 4.50
N GLU A 71 6.23 13.85 3.20
CA GLU A 71 6.31 15.22 2.66
C GLU A 71 4.97 15.97 2.78
N MET A 72 3.83 15.27 2.67
CA MET A 72 2.48 15.85 2.64
C MET A 72 1.68 15.62 3.93
N LYS A 73 2.35 15.29 5.05
CA LYS A 73 1.72 14.84 6.30
C LYS A 73 0.59 15.73 6.81
N ASP A 74 0.69 17.05 6.62
CA ASP A 74 -0.31 18.02 7.08
C ASP A 74 -1.50 18.18 6.11
N ARG A 75 -1.40 17.64 4.90
CA ARG A 75 -2.42 17.74 3.84
C ARG A 75 -3.21 16.45 3.63
N LEU A 76 -2.74 15.34 4.22
CA LEU A 76 -3.35 14.02 4.07
C LEU A 76 -4.15 13.67 5.32
N ASN A 77 -5.31 13.03 5.10
CA ASN A 77 -6.15 12.49 6.18
C ASN A 77 -5.77 11.06 6.56
N TYR A 78 -4.68 10.53 6.02
CA TYR A 78 -4.19 9.19 6.30
C TYR A 78 -2.68 9.18 6.59
N THR A 79 -2.24 8.19 7.37
CA THR A 79 -0.83 7.85 7.54
C THR A 79 -0.68 6.34 7.53
N TYR A 80 0.26 5.84 6.73
CA TYR A 80 0.59 4.43 6.68
C TYR A 80 1.96 4.13 7.28
N LYS A 81 2.09 2.91 7.80
CA LYS A 81 3.37 2.34 8.20
C LYS A 81 3.50 0.95 7.61
N VAL A 82 4.70 0.61 7.11
CA VAL A 82 5.01 -0.77 6.71
C VAL A 82 4.99 -1.64 7.96
N ASP A 83 4.11 -2.63 7.98
CA ASP A 83 3.97 -3.58 9.08
C ASP A 83 4.65 -4.91 8.72
N ARG A 84 5.86 -5.09 9.25
CA ARG A 84 6.63 -6.33 9.06
C ARG A 84 6.10 -7.49 9.90
N SER A 85 5.29 -7.23 10.94
CA SER A 85 4.73 -8.29 11.78
C SER A 85 3.60 -9.06 11.09
N ALA A 86 2.97 -8.46 10.07
CA ALA A 86 1.97 -9.11 9.23
C ALA A 86 2.57 -10.09 8.20
N GLU A 87 3.90 -10.11 8.04
CA GLU A 87 4.61 -11.07 7.18
C GLU A 87 4.72 -12.43 7.89
N ILE A 88 3.62 -13.18 7.95
CA ILE A 88 3.60 -14.50 8.60
C ILE A 88 4.61 -15.43 7.90
N PHE A 89 5.46 -16.11 8.68
CA PHE A 89 6.50 -17.06 8.26
C PHE A 89 7.67 -16.51 7.43
N TYR A 90 7.89 -15.18 7.40
CA TYR A 90 9.01 -14.54 6.67
C TYR A 90 9.06 -14.80 5.14
N TYR A 91 8.11 -15.55 4.58
CA TYR A 91 8.00 -15.84 3.15
C TYR A 91 6.65 -15.38 2.62
N SER A 92 6.59 -14.15 2.11
CA SER A 92 5.50 -13.68 1.26
C SER A 92 6.05 -13.17 -0.07
N GLN A 93 5.26 -13.24 -1.14
CA GLN A 93 5.61 -12.63 -2.42
C GLN A 93 5.54 -11.09 -2.38
N HIS A 94 5.06 -10.53 -1.27
CA HIS A 94 4.82 -9.11 -1.06
C HIS A 94 5.47 -8.58 0.23
N ALA A 95 6.71 -8.98 0.50
CA ALA A 95 7.46 -8.42 1.62
C ALA A 95 7.57 -6.88 1.49
N HIS A 96 7.30 -6.15 2.56
CA HIS A 96 7.11 -4.69 2.62
C HIS A 96 5.83 -4.17 1.96
N GLY A 97 4.95 -5.06 1.47
CA GLY A 97 3.67 -4.71 0.87
C GLY A 97 2.54 -4.50 1.89
N TRP A 98 2.74 -4.86 3.15
CA TRP A 98 1.75 -4.66 4.22
C TRP A 98 1.79 -3.23 4.75
N LEU A 99 0.87 -2.38 4.28
CA LEU A 99 0.76 -0.99 4.74
C LEU A 99 -0.41 -0.86 5.73
N LYS A 100 -0.09 -0.73 7.01
CA LYS A 100 -1.10 -0.50 8.05
C LYS A 100 -1.43 0.98 8.14
N ARG A 101 -2.72 1.33 8.07
CA ARG A 101 -3.17 2.71 8.33
C ARG A 101 -3.19 2.98 9.83
N ILE A 102 -2.43 3.98 10.28
CA ILE A 102 -2.31 4.37 11.69
C ILE A 102 -3.02 5.70 12.02
N LYS A 103 -3.42 6.45 10.99
CA LYS A 103 -4.22 7.68 11.05
C LYS A 103 -5.02 7.75 9.76
#